data_AF-A0A7H8JYX3-F1
#
_entry.id   AF-A0A7H8JYX3-F1
#
_cell.length_a   1.000
_cell.length_b   1.000
_cell.length_c   1.000
_cell.angle_alpha   90.00
_cell.angle_beta   90.00
_cell.angle_gamma   90.00
#
_symmetry.space_group_name_H-M   'P 1'
#
loop_
_entity.id
_entity.type
_entity.pdbx_description
1 polymer ?
#
loop_
_entity_poly.entity_id
_entity_poly.type
_entity_poly.pdbx_seq_one_letter_code
_entity_poly.pdbx_strand_id
1 'polypeptide(L)'
;MIRTLYANGCSFTEGKELEEEDPELRLAGQSKDILTQTQVRAYRNKKAWPSHLGRLLDVETVINAGRSGGSNARAVRMTYDYVCSYLAAGGSAEELLVCIGFTDLVRTERFTSMPGVDVRSDAPFDDGWSLMKTNLSTKKHGADRSGLKVNRFYYRYLFTEEQATVTYVQQVLNMQFFLSSLGVRFHFHDALATNAEPVNRFSLITQHLINFVKPGAHRSVHSAGKNEMAYKDGHTFEEWLVRSGAPRASAQHPLSEAHQQWARLLHSELLESEII
;
A
#
# COMPACT_ATOMS: atom_id res chain seq x y z
N MET A 1 -23.72 -4.79 -3.89
CA MET A 1 -23.00 -5.66 -2.95
C MET A 1 -21.56 -5.78 -3.45
N ILE A 2 -20.56 -5.66 -2.58
CA ILE A 2 -19.16 -5.86 -2.96
C ILE A 2 -18.89 -7.36 -3.08
N ARG A 3 -18.29 -7.80 -4.18
CA ARG A 3 -17.88 -9.20 -4.40
C ARG A 3 -16.37 -9.38 -4.45
N THR A 4 -15.65 -8.31 -4.81
CA THR A 4 -14.19 -8.33 -4.93
C THR A 4 -13.56 -7.21 -4.10
N LEU A 5 -12.62 -7.57 -3.23
CA LEU A 5 -11.72 -6.64 -2.56
C LEU A 5 -10.35 -6.70 -3.23
N TYR A 6 -9.90 -5.58 -3.79
CA TYR A 6 -8.52 -5.39 -4.22
C TYR A 6 -7.78 -4.53 -3.20
N ALA A 7 -6.73 -5.08 -2.60
CA ALA A 7 -5.89 -4.39 -1.65
C ALA A 7 -4.46 -4.24 -2.19
N ASN A 8 -3.88 -3.05 -2.06
CA ASN A 8 -2.50 -2.77 -2.50
C ASN A 8 -1.73 -1.94 -1.48
N GLY A 9 -0.40 -2.03 -1.51
CA GLY A 9 0.46 -1.29 -0.60
C GLY A 9 1.84 -1.92 -0.48
N CYS A 10 2.50 -1.65 0.66
CA CYS A 10 3.83 -2.14 0.95
C CYS A 10 3.82 -3.46 1.75
N SER A 11 4.89 -3.73 2.52
CA SER A 11 5.05 -4.95 3.34
C SER A 11 3.94 -5.14 4.39
N PHE A 12 3.36 -4.05 4.90
CA PHE A 12 2.23 -4.07 5.83
C PHE A 12 0.92 -4.54 5.17
N THR A 13 0.81 -4.43 3.84
CA THR A 13 -0.35 -5.00 3.11
C THR A 13 -0.06 -6.42 2.65
N GLU A 14 1.17 -6.69 2.21
CA GLU A 14 1.62 -8.05 1.88
C GLU A 14 1.49 -9.01 3.08
N GLY A 15 1.65 -8.51 4.31
CA GLY A 15 1.73 -9.34 5.52
C GLY A 15 3.13 -9.92 5.72
N LYS A 16 4.16 -9.13 5.41
CA LYS A 16 5.56 -9.53 5.58
C LYS A 16 5.84 -9.93 7.03
N GLU A 17 6.55 -11.03 7.23
CA GLU A 17 6.88 -11.63 8.53
C GLU A 17 5.75 -12.36 9.25
N LEU A 18 4.54 -12.45 8.68
CA LEU A 18 3.47 -13.30 9.25
C LEU A 18 3.92 -14.76 9.40
N GLU A 19 4.78 -15.25 8.51
CA GLU A 19 5.33 -16.60 8.60
C GLU A 19 6.17 -16.85 9.87
N GLU A 20 6.55 -15.82 10.64
CA GLU A 20 7.22 -16.01 11.93
C GLU A 20 6.35 -16.71 12.99
N GLU A 21 5.03 -16.67 12.81
CA GLU A 21 4.03 -17.34 13.67
C GLU A 21 3.99 -18.87 13.45
N ASP A 22 4.54 -19.35 12.34
CA ASP A 22 4.54 -20.76 11.96
C ASP A 22 5.97 -21.29 12.00
N PRO A 23 6.31 -22.24 12.91
CA PRO A 23 7.67 -22.75 13.04
C PRO A 23 8.24 -23.36 11.75
N GLU A 24 7.41 -23.97 10.91
CA GLU A 24 7.85 -24.59 9.65
C GLU A 24 8.11 -23.51 8.59
N LEU A 25 7.22 -22.51 8.50
CA LEU A 25 7.35 -21.44 7.51
C LEU A 25 8.34 -20.35 7.91
N ARG A 26 8.65 -20.19 9.20
CA ARG A 26 9.60 -19.20 9.73
C ARG A 26 10.99 -19.35 9.10
N LEU A 27 11.47 -20.59 8.98
CA LEU A 27 12.75 -20.89 8.32
C LEU A 27 12.67 -20.71 6.79
N ALA A 28 11.49 -20.95 6.24
CA ALA A 28 11.19 -20.84 4.81
C ALA A 28 11.02 -19.39 4.31
N GLY A 29 10.70 -18.43 5.18
CA GLY A 29 10.53 -17.01 4.81
C GLY A 29 11.76 -16.36 4.17
N GLN A 30 12.95 -16.94 4.36
CA GLN A 30 14.21 -16.49 3.74
C GLN A 30 14.63 -17.34 2.52
N SER A 31 13.88 -18.38 2.19
CA SER A 31 14.18 -19.28 1.08
C SER A 31 14.13 -18.54 -0.27
N LYS A 32 15.02 -18.89 -1.19
CA LYS A 32 14.91 -18.44 -2.60
C LYS A 32 14.16 -19.45 -3.47
N ASP A 33 13.77 -20.59 -2.91
CA ASP A 33 12.99 -21.60 -3.60
C ASP A 33 11.57 -21.08 -3.88
N ILE A 34 11.12 -21.26 -5.12
CA ILE A 34 9.85 -20.69 -5.60
C ILE A 34 8.65 -21.35 -4.91
N LEU A 35 8.66 -22.67 -4.73
CA LEU A 35 7.57 -23.41 -4.11
C LEU A 35 7.40 -23.00 -2.65
N THR A 36 8.51 -22.88 -1.94
CA THR A 36 8.55 -22.37 -0.57
C THR A 36 8.00 -20.94 -0.47
N GLN A 37 8.39 -20.05 -1.38
CA GLN A 37 7.87 -18.69 -1.42
C GLN A 37 6.38 -18.63 -1.75
N THR A 38 5.88 -19.52 -2.62
CA THR A 38 4.44 -19.66 -2.90
C THR A 38 3.68 -20.08 -1.64
N GLN A 39 4.20 -21.03 -0.86
CA GLN A 39 3.58 -21.46 0.40
C GLN A 39 3.56 -20.34 1.44
N VAL A 40 4.68 -19.64 1.63
CA VAL A 40 4.78 -18.48 2.52
C VAL A 40 3.79 -17.40 2.09
N ARG A 41 3.70 -17.09 0.79
CA ARG A 41 2.74 -16.10 0.28
C ARG A 41 1.30 -16.52 0.50
N ALA A 42 0.96 -17.79 0.27
CA ALA A 42 -0.37 -18.31 0.53
C ALA A 42 -0.74 -18.20 2.02
N TYR A 43 0.22 -18.44 2.92
CA TYR A 43 0.06 -18.23 4.35
C TYR A 43 -0.19 -16.75 4.70
N ARG A 44 0.68 -15.85 4.21
CA ARG A 44 0.52 -14.40 4.40
C ARG A 44 -0.83 -13.91 3.90
N ASN A 45 -1.23 -14.30 2.68
CA ASN A 45 -2.50 -13.90 2.09
C ASN A 45 -3.70 -14.29 2.95
N LYS A 46 -3.66 -15.42 3.66
CA LYS A 46 -4.75 -15.83 4.57
C LYS A 46 -4.82 -14.99 5.84
N LYS A 47 -3.69 -14.45 6.31
CA LYS A 47 -3.53 -13.80 7.61
C LYS A 47 -3.30 -12.28 7.56
N ALA A 48 -3.05 -11.73 6.38
CA ALA A 48 -2.90 -10.29 6.20
C ALA A 48 -4.26 -9.58 6.28
N TRP A 49 -4.22 -8.28 6.60
CA TRP A 49 -5.43 -7.47 6.82
C TRP A 49 -6.41 -7.52 5.64
N PRO A 50 -6.00 -7.65 4.35
CA PRO A 50 -6.97 -7.76 3.26
C PRO A 50 -7.88 -8.99 3.38
N SER A 51 -7.35 -10.15 3.80
CA SER A 51 -8.14 -11.37 3.99
C SER A 51 -9.07 -11.25 5.19
N HIS A 52 -8.60 -10.63 6.28
CA HIS A 52 -9.46 -10.33 7.42
C HIS A 52 -10.59 -9.37 7.05
N LEU A 53 -10.30 -8.33 6.28
CA LEU A 53 -11.31 -7.37 5.82
C LEU A 53 -12.30 -8.03 4.86
N GLY A 54 -11.83 -8.82 3.90
CA GLY A 54 -12.69 -9.54 2.98
C GLY A 54 -13.71 -10.45 3.67
N ARG A 55 -13.31 -11.11 4.78
CA ARG A 55 -14.24 -11.89 5.61
C ARG A 55 -15.26 -11.04 6.36
N LEU A 56 -14.88 -9.85 6.83
CA LEU A 56 -15.82 -8.94 7.47
C LEU A 56 -16.86 -8.41 6.49
N LEU A 57 -16.44 -8.20 5.24
CA LEU A 57 -17.26 -7.71 4.13
C LEU A 57 -18.07 -8.82 3.40
N ASP A 58 -17.84 -10.08 3.75
CA ASP A 58 -18.41 -11.25 3.05
C ASP A 58 -18.18 -11.24 1.53
N VAL A 59 -16.96 -10.86 1.10
CA VAL A 59 -16.61 -10.83 -0.33
C VAL A 59 -16.15 -12.21 -0.82
N GLU A 60 -16.45 -12.50 -2.08
CA GLU A 60 -16.09 -13.76 -2.72
C GLU A 60 -14.59 -13.83 -3.02
N THR A 61 -14.01 -12.70 -3.44
CA THR A 61 -12.61 -12.63 -3.92
C THR A 61 -11.83 -11.56 -3.19
N VAL A 62 -10.65 -11.93 -2.68
CA VAL A 62 -9.65 -11.00 -2.12
C VAL A 62 -8.37 -11.07 -2.93
N ILE A 63 -7.98 -9.94 -3.52
CA ILE A 63 -6.71 -9.77 -4.22
C ILE A 63 -5.78 -8.93 -3.36
N ASN A 64 -4.73 -9.56 -2.82
CA ASN A 64 -3.66 -8.85 -2.12
C ASN A 64 -2.48 -8.59 -3.08
N ALA A 65 -2.41 -7.36 -3.60
CA ALA A 65 -1.34 -6.86 -4.45
C ALA A 65 -0.22 -6.15 -3.66
N GLY A 66 -0.26 -6.21 -2.32
CA GLY A 66 0.78 -5.68 -1.45
C GLY A 66 2.14 -6.32 -1.74
N ARG A 67 3.21 -5.51 -1.69
CA ARG A 67 4.58 -5.97 -1.95
C ARG A 67 5.58 -5.32 -1.01
N SER A 68 6.48 -6.11 -0.45
CA SER A 68 7.56 -5.62 0.41
C SER A 68 8.39 -4.57 -0.31
N GLY A 69 8.51 -3.41 0.31
CA GLY A 69 9.18 -2.26 -0.28
C GLY A 69 8.41 -1.58 -1.41
N GLY A 70 7.16 -1.95 -1.70
CA GLY A 70 6.32 -1.23 -2.67
C GLY A 70 6.23 0.26 -2.34
N SER A 71 6.38 1.10 -3.36
CA SER A 71 6.27 2.56 -3.30
C SER A 71 4.83 3.03 -3.56
N ASN A 72 4.55 4.31 -3.29
CA ASN A 72 3.26 4.91 -3.65
C ASN A 72 3.02 4.89 -5.16
N ALA A 73 4.07 5.19 -5.94
CA ALA A 73 4.03 5.09 -7.41
C ALA A 73 3.64 3.69 -7.90
N ARG A 74 4.23 2.63 -7.31
CA ARG A 74 3.86 1.25 -7.63
C ARG A 74 2.40 0.98 -7.29
N ALA A 75 1.95 1.35 -6.09
CA ALA A 75 0.59 1.11 -5.65
C ALA A 75 -0.42 1.75 -6.62
N VAL A 76 -0.17 2.99 -7.03
CA VAL A 76 -0.99 3.70 -8.02
C VAL A 76 -0.99 2.98 -9.37
N ARG A 77 0.19 2.70 -9.94
CA ARG A 77 0.34 2.07 -11.25
C ARG A 77 -0.34 0.69 -11.33
N MET A 78 -0.11 -0.16 -10.32
CA MET A 78 -0.71 -1.50 -10.25
C MET A 78 -2.21 -1.45 -10.01
N THR A 79 -2.71 -0.42 -9.33
CA THR A 79 -4.16 -0.25 -9.13
C THR A 79 -4.84 0.15 -10.43
N TYR A 80 -4.27 1.11 -11.19
CA TYR A 80 -4.76 1.44 -12.53
C TYR A 80 -4.86 0.19 -13.41
N ASP A 81 -3.76 -0.57 -13.49
CA ASP A 81 -3.66 -1.76 -14.31
C ASP A 81 -4.70 -2.83 -13.93
N TYR A 82 -4.83 -3.13 -12.63
CA TYR A 82 -5.81 -4.10 -12.14
C TYR A 82 -7.25 -3.66 -12.41
N VAL A 83 -7.61 -2.42 -12.09
CA VAL A 83 -8.99 -1.92 -12.25
C VAL A 83 -9.38 -1.91 -13.73
N CYS A 84 -8.51 -1.40 -14.60
CA CYS A 84 -8.75 -1.41 -16.04
C CYS A 84 -8.91 -2.83 -16.58
N SER A 85 -8.05 -3.77 -16.17
CA SER A 85 -8.12 -5.17 -16.59
C SER A 85 -9.37 -5.87 -16.08
N TYR A 86 -9.75 -5.63 -14.82
CA TYR A 86 -10.96 -6.18 -14.21
C TYR A 86 -12.23 -5.75 -14.96
N LEU A 87 -12.36 -4.45 -15.26
CA LEU A 87 -13.50 -3.92 -16.00
C LEU A 87 -13.49 -4.41 -17.47
N ALA A 88 -12.32 -4.44 -18.12
CA ALA A 88 -12.19 -4.95 -19.48
C ALA A 88 -12.56 -6.44 -19.60
N ALA A 89 -12.34 -7.23 -18.53
CA ALA A 89 -12.75 -8.62 -18.45
C ALA A 89 -14.25 -8.82 -18.15
N GLY A 90 -15.03 -7.74 -18.05
CA GLY A 90 -16.47 -7.77 -17.76
C GLY A 90 -16.83 -7.71 -16.28
N GLY A 91 -15.88 -7.40 -15.40
CA GLY A 91 -16.15 -7.14 -13.99
C GLY A 91 -17.00 -5.87 -13.78
N SER A 92 -17.79 -5.83 -12.71
CA SER A 92 -18.64 -4.69 -12.38
C SER A 92 -17.96 -3.73 -11.41
N ALA A 93 -17.91 -2.45 -11.75
CA ALA A 93 -17.33 -1.43 -10.88
C ALA A 93 -18.01 -1.36 -9.50
N GLU A 94 -19.34 -1.54 -9.45
CA GLU A 94 -20.12 -1.53 -8.21
C GLU A 94 -19.88 -2.77 -7.33
N GLU A 95 -19.27 -3.82 -7.86
CA GLU A 95 -18.92 -5.04 -7.12
C GLU A 95 -17.47 -5.01 -6.63
N LEU A 96 -16.69 -3.99 -7.01
CA LEU A 96 -15.28 -3.84 -6.66
C LEU A 96 -15.07 -2.80 -5.56
N LEU A 97 -14.35 -3.20 -4.51
CA LEU A 97 -13.77 -2.31 -3.50
C LEU A 97 -12.25 -2.28 -3.66
N VAL A 98 -11.68 -1.08 -3.76
CA VAL A 98 -10.24 -0.85 -3.82
C VAL A 98 -9.75 -0.24 -2.51
N CYS A 99 -8.84 -0.91 -1.81
CA CYS A 99 -8.18 -0.39 -0.62
C CYS A 99 -6.67 -0.21 -0.84
N ILE A 100 -6.15 1.00 -0.62
CA ILE A 100 -4.72 1.29 -0.81
C ILE A 100 -4.09 1.71 0.52
N GLY A 101 -3.08 0.97 0.95
CA GLY A 101 -2.18 1.32 2.05
C GLY A 101 -0.95 2.05 1.52
N PHE A 102 -1.01 3.38 1.45
CA PHE A 102 0.10 4.23 1.04
C PHE A 102 1.29 4.09 2.01
N THR A 103 2.49 4.23 1.49
CA THR A 103 3.75 4.09 2.20
C THR A 103 4.49 5.43 2.28
N ASP A 104 5.73 5.36 2.72
CA ASP A 104 6.63 6.48 2.92
C ASP A 104 6.96 7.24 1.63
N LEU A 105 6.89 8.57 1.68
CA LEU A 105 7.22 9.53 0.62
C LEU A 105 8.59 9.28 0.01
N VAL A 106 9.55 8.80 0.79
CA VAL A 106 10.91 8.56 0.29
C VAL A 106 10.97 7.34 -0.61
N ARG A 107 9.96 6.46 -0.66
CA ARG A 107 9.96 5.28 -1.52
C ARG A 107 9.45 5.65 -2.90
N THR A 108 10.28 5.42 -3.91
CA THR A 108 9.90 5.57 -5.32
C THR A 108 10.35 4.36 -6.12
N GLU A 109 10.10 4.35 -7.41
CA GLU A 109 10.52 3.30 -8.33
C GLU A 109 11.21 3.89 -9.56
N ARG A 110 12.11 3.10 -10.15
CA ARG A 110 12.66 3.38 -11.47
C ARG A 110 12.34 2.22 -12.39
N PHE A 111 12.01 2.55 -13.63
CA PHE A 111 11.99 1.58 -14.71
C PHE A 111 13.41 1.43 -15.28
N THR A 112 13.81 0.20 -15.59
CA THR A 112 15.16 -0.10 -16.11
C THR A 112 15.10 -0.61 -17.53
N SER A 113 14.37 -1.69 -17.74
CA SER A 113 14.08 -2.32 -19.01
C SER A 113 13.09 -3.44 -18.73
N MET A 114 12.27 -3.86 -19.69
CA MET A 114 11.62 -5.17 -19.60
C MET A 114 12.71 -6.21 -19.86
N PRO A 115 13.27 -6.93 -18.86
CA PRO A 115 13.93 -8.18 -19.20
C PRO A 115 12.88 -9.04 -19.91
N GLY A 116 13.26 -9.82 -20.92
CA GLY A 116 12.34 -10.80 -21.49
C GLY A 116 11.66 -11.56 -20.34
N VAL A 117 10.33 -11.48 -20.28
CA VAL A 117 9.41 -11.91 -19.20
C VAL A 117 10.13 -12.71 -18.11
N ASP A 118 10.40 -12.09 -16.96
CA ASP A 118 10.96 -12.85 -15.84
C ASP A 118 9.83 -13.73 -15.30
N VAL A 119 9.87 -15.01 -15.68
CA VAL A 119 8.88 -16.06 -15.33
C VAL A 119 8.76 -16.28 -13.82
N ARG A 120 9.47 -15.52 -13.00
CA ARG A 120 9.39 -15.48 -11.53
C ARG A 120 8.32 -14.54 -10.99
N SER A 121 7.70 -13.74 -11.85
CA SER A 121 6.80 -12.66 -11.47
C SER A 121 5.34 -13.09 -11.63
N ASP A 122 4.66 -13.35 -10.52
CA ASP A 122 3.19 -13.47 -10.48
C ASP A 122 2.48 -12.10 -10.59
N ALA A 123 3.26 -11.04 -10.83
CA ALA A 123 2.82 -9.70 -11.21
C ALA A 123 3.68 -9.22 -12.39
N PRO A 124 3.49 -9.76 -13.61
CA PRO A 124 4.31 -9.43 -14.78
C PRO A 124 4.38 -7.91 -15.08
N PHE A 125 3.41 -7.16 -14.58
CA PHE A 125 3.36 -5.69 -14.64
C PHE A 125 4.35 -4.97 -13.71
N ASP A 126 4.98 -5.67 -12.77
CA ASP A 126 6.10 -5.15 -11.98
C ASP A 126 7.47 -5.41 -12.63
N ASP A 127 7.53 -6.16 -13.73
CA ASP A 127 8.79 -6.48 -14.39
C ASP A 127 9.48 -5.22 -14.90
N GLY A 128 10.80 -5.15 -14.70
CA GLY A 128 11.60 -3.99 -15.07
C GLY A 128 11.56 -2.81 -14.09
N TRP A 129 10.66 -2.83 -13.10
CA TRP A 129 10.60 -1.83 -12.05
C TRP A 129 11.47 -2.22 -10.85
N SER A 130 12.24 -1.24 -10.35
CA SER A 130 13.14 -1.41 -9.21
C SER A 130 12.84 -0.38 -8.14
N LEU A 131 12.75 -0.84 -6.89
CA LEU A 131 12.60 0.01 -5.72
C LEU A 131 13.78 0.98 -5.56
N MET A 132 13.46 2.23 -5.23
CA MET A 132 14.38 3.25 -4.75
C MET A 132 13.96 3.76 -3.38
N LYS A 133 14.94 3.89 -2.48
CA LYS A 133 14.77 4.37 -1.09
C LYS A 133 16.11 4.76 -0.48
N THR A 134 16.09 5.61 0.55
CA THR A 134 17.30 6.16 1.20
C THR A 134 18.23 5.07 1.78
N ASN A 135 17.68 3.98 2.31
CA ASN A 135 18.45 2.85 2.86
C ASN A 135 18.41 1.59 1.97
N LEU A 136 18.35 1.77 0.65
CA LEU A 136 18.45 0.68 -0.32
C LEU A 136 19.77 -0.10 -0.13
N SER A 137 19.73 -1.43 -0.20
CA SER A 137 20.91 -2.27 0.02
C SER A 137 20.83 -3.60 -0.72
N THR A 138 22.00 -4.15 -1.05
CA THR A 138 22.14 -5.48 -1.66
C THR A 138 21.56 -6.58 -0.77
N LYS A 139 21.88 -6.55 0.54
CA LYS A 139 21.50 -7.60 1.49
C LYS A 139 20.00 -7.61 1.81
N LYS A 140 19.39 -6.44 2.05
CA LYS A 140 17.98 -6.37 2.46
C LYS A 140 17.00 -6.32 1.29
N HIS A 141 17.42 -5.74 0.17
CA HIS A 141 16.52 -5.42 -0.93
C HIS A 141 16.93 -6.05 -2.27
N GLY A 142 18.05 -6.79 -2.31
CA GLY A 142 18.54 -7.41 -3.55
C GLY A 142 19.04 -6.41 -4.60
N ALA A 143 19.28 -5.15 -4.22
CA ALA A 143 19.73 -4.13 -5.17
C ALA A 143 21.13 -4.45 -5.71
N ASP A 144 21.34 -4.26 -7.01
CA ASP A 144 22.64 -4.41 -7.65
C ASP A 144 23.49 -3.12 -7.51
N ARG A 145 24.77 -3.19 -7.94
CA ARG A 145 25.68 -2.04 -7.83
C ARG A 145 25.19 -0.83 -8.65
N SER A 146 24.61 -1.08 -9.82
CA SER A 146 24.06 -0.03 -10.68
C SER A 146 22.88 0.66 -10.00
N GLY A 147 21.94 -0.12 -9.47
CA GLY A 147 20.79 0.37 -8.72
C GLY A 147 21.19 1.18 -7.50
N LEU A 148 22.18 0.72 -6.73
CA LEU A 148 22.70 1.50 -5.60
C LEU A 148 23.31 2.84 -6.02
N LYS A 149 24.05 2.86 -7.14
CA LYS A 149 24.64 4.08 -7.69
C LYS A 149 23.54 5.07 -8.09
N VAL A 150 22.58 4.63 -8.91
CA VAL A 150 21.45 5.46 -9.37
C VAL A 150 20.64 5.99 -8.18
N ASN A 151 20.32 5.11 -7.22
CA ASN A 151 19.60 5.48 -6.00
C ASN A 151 20.33 6.60 -5.25
N ARG A 152 21.66 6.47 -5.07
CA ARG A 152 22.47 7.52 -4.42
C ARG A 152 22.43 8.84 -5.19
N PHE A 153 22.54 8.82 -6.51
CA PHE A 153 22.46 10.05 -7.32
C PHE A 153 21.09 10.71 -7.19
N TYR A 154 20.01 9.94 -7.27
CA TYR A 154 18.65 10.45 -7.11
C TYR A 154 18.46 11.15 -5.76
N TYR A 155 18.75 10.49 -4.64
CA TYR A 155 18.56 11.10 -3.32
C TYR A 155 19.53 12.24 -3.01
N ARG A 156 20.67 12.31 -3.71
CA ARG A 156 21.63 13.40 -3.53
C ARG A 156 21.28 14.65 -4.33
N TYR A 157 20.73 14.51 -5.53
CA TYR A 157 20.63 15.61 -6.49
C TYR A 157 19.22 15.91 -6.97
N LEU A 158 18.27 14.97 -6.85
CA LEU A 158 16.93 15.10 -7.43
C LEU A 158 15.82 15.01 -6.39
N PHE A 159 15.99 14.21 -5.34
CA PHE A 159 14.97 14.09 -4.31
C PHE A 159 14.88 15.36 -3.48
N THR A 160 13.68 15.92 -3.40
CA THR A 160 13.29 16.85 -2.34
C THR A 160 12.04 16.30 -1.66
N GLU A 161 11.96 16.45 -0.35
CA GLU A 161 10.78 16.04 0.42
C GLU A 161 9.54 16.85 0.00
N GLU A 162 9.72 18.12 -0.37
CA GLU A 162 8.68 18.99 -0.92
C GLU A 162 8.04 18.39 -2.18
N GLN A 163 8.86 18.00 -3.18
CA GLN A 163 8.36 17.37 -4.40
C GLN A 163 7.68 16.03 -4.10
N ALA A 164 8.27 15.22 -3.20
CA ALA A 164 7.70 13.93 -2.82
C ALA A 164 6.32 14.10 -2.16
N THR A 165 6.15 15.13 -1.33
CA THR A 165 4.89 15.48 -0.67
C THR A 165 3.83 15.91 -1.68
N VAL A 166 4.17 16.80 -2.62
CA VAL A 166 3.24 17.20 -3.70
C VAL A 166 2.83 16.00 -4.55
N THR A 167 3.80 15.18 -4.93
CA THR A 167 3.56 13.96 -5.73
C THR A 167 2.62 13.00 -5.00
N TYR A 168 2.80 12.84 -3.69
CA TYR A 168 1.95 11.99 -2.87
C TYR A 168 0.49 12.46 -2.85
N VAL A 169 0.26 13.75 -2.58
CA VAL A 169 -1.10 14.32 -2.57
C VAL A 169 -1.74 14.21 -3.96
N GLN A 170 -0.98 14.45 -5.03
CA GLN A 170 -1.45 14.23 -6.40
C GLN A 170 -1.81 12.76 -6.67
N GLN A 171 -1.03 11.80 -6.17
CA GLN A 171 -1.32 10.38 -6.31
C GLN A 171 -2.63 9.99 -5.60
N VAL A 172 -2.86 10.46 -4.38
CA VAL A 172 -4.12 10.25 -3.65
C VAL A 172 -5.29 10.83 -4.44
N LEU A 173 -5.16 12.08 -4.89
CA LEU A 173 -6.24 12.78 -5.59
C LEU A 173 -6.55 12.16 -6.96
N ASN A 174 -5.51 11.79 -7.73
CA ASN A 174 -5.68 11.12 -9.02
C ASN A 174 -6.33 9.75 -8.85
N MET A 175 -5.96 8.98 -7.82
CA MET A 175 -6.61 7.70 -7.52
C MET A 175 -8.08 7.87 -7.14
N GLN A 176 -8.37 8.86 -6.31
CA GLN A 176 -9.75 9.19 -5.97
C GLN A 176 -10.57 9.50 -7.22
N PHE A 177 -10.09 10.41 -8.08
CA PHE A 177 -10.83 10.80 -9.28
C PHE A 177 -10.99 9.64 -10.27
N PHE A 178 -9.94 8.87 -10.51
CA PHE A 178 -9.99 7.71 -11.37
C PHE A 178 -11.07 6.71 -10.92
N LEU A 179 -10.99 6.26 -9.65
CA LEU A 179 -11.92 5.27 -9.12
C LEU A 179 -13.35 5.80 -9.06
N SER A 180 -13.52 7.07 -8.65
CA SER A 180 -14.84 7.72 -8.62
C SER A 180 -15.45 7.86 -10.01
N SER A 181 -14.66 8.21 -11.03
CA SER A 181 -15.13 8.34 -12.41
C SER A 181 -15.62 7.03 -13.01
N LEU A 182 -15.13 5.89 -12.50
CA LEU A 182 -15.54 4.56 -12.89
C LEU A 182 -16.66 3.98 -12.03
N GLY A 183 -17.10 4.69 -10.98
CA GLY A 183 -18.07 4.17 -10.02
C GLY A 183 -17.52 3.07 -9.10
N VAL A 184 -16.19 2.92 -9.01
CA VAL A 184 -15.53 1.95 -8.14
C VAL A 184 -15.52 2.50 -6.71
N ARG A 185 -15.85 1.67 -5.72
CA ARG A 185 -15.76 2.04 -4.30
C ARG A 185 -14.33 1.93 -3.82
N PHE A 186 -13.88 2.85 -2.95
CA PHE A 186 -12.50 2.85 -2.49
C PHE A 186 -12.31 3.46 -1.11
N HIS A 187 -11.23 3.05 -0.46
CA HIS A 187 -10.75 3.63 0.80
C HIS A 187 -9.22 3.59 0.86
N PHE A 188 -8.63 4.67 1.34
CA PHE A 188 -7.19 4.84 1.43
C PHE A 188 -6.76 4.99 2.88
N HIS A 189 -5.58 4.47 3.20
CA HIS A 189 -4.94 4.70 4.49
C HIS A 189 -3.43 4.79 4.30
N ASP A 190 -2.75 5.34 5.31
CA ASP A 190 -1.30 5.23 5.41
C ASP A 190 -0.91 3.94 6.14
N ALA A 191 0.03 3.19 5.58
CA ALA A 191 0.65 2.04 6.22
C ALA A 191 1.78 2.47 7.16
N LEU A 192 2.56 3.50 6.79
CA LEU A 192 3.76 3.93 7.52
C LEU A 192 3.67 5.39 7.96
N ALA A 193 4.27 5.70 9.11
CA ALA A 193 4.09 6.89 9.93
C ALA A 193 4.79 8.17 9.44
N THR A 194 4.83 8.44 8.14
CA THR A 194 5.78 9.42 7.59
C THR A 194 5.18 10.51 6.72
N ASN A 195 3.88 10.47 6.43
CA ASN A 195 3.31 11.34 5.40
C ASN A 195 2.69 12.63 5.98
N ALA A 196 2.12 12.55 7.17
CA ALA A 196 1.34 13.64 7.76
C ALA A 196 2.20 14.88 8.12
N GLU A 197 3.37 14.66 8.72
CA GLU A 197 4.28 15.75 9.10
C GLU A 197 4.83 16.53 7.89
N PRO A 198 5.35 15.88 6.81
CA PRO A 198 5.69 16.59 5.58
C PRO A 198 4.50 17.27 4.91
N VAL A 199 3.33 16.63 4.86
CA VAL A 199 2.11 17.24 4.27
C VAL A 199 1.74 18.54 5.00
N ASN A 200 1.78 18.54 6.33
CA ASN A 200 1.49 19.73 7.14
C ASN A 200 2.58 20.81 6.97
N ARG A 201 3.86 20.40 6.92
CA ARG A 201 5.01 21.29 6.68
C ARG A 201 4.92 22.02 5.34
N PHE A 202 4.49 21.32 4.29
CA PHE A 202 4.35 21.86 2.92
C PHE A 202 2.90 22.22 2.56
N SER A 203 2.08 22.55 3.56
CA SER A 203 0.65 22.87 3.37
C SER A 203 0.42 24.02 2.38
N LEU A 204 1.29 25.04 2.33
CA LEU A 204 1.13 26.16 1.38
C LEU A 204 1.00 25.73 -0.09
N ILE A 205 1.59 24.59 -0.48
CA ILE A 205 1.54 24.07 -1.85
C ILE A 205 0.60 22.88 -2.02
N THR A 206 0.23 22.19 -0.94
CA THR A 206 -0.64 21.01 -0.98
C THR A 206 -2.08 21.27 -0.54
N GLN A 207 -2.34 22.32 0.25
CA GLN A 207 -3.63 22.56 0.88
C GLN A 207 -4.79 22.64 -0.12
N HIS A 208 -4.58 23.35 -1.24
CA HIS A 208 -5.58 23.43 -2.28
C HIS A 208 -5.93 22.07 -2.88
N LEU A 209 -4.95 21.17 -3.01
CA LEU A 209 -5.18 19.81 -3.51
C LEU A 209 -5.88 18.94 -2.46
N ILE A 210 -5.48 19.05 -1.19
CA ILE A 210 -6.07 18.28 -0.08
C ILE A 210 -7.55 18.63 0.11
N ASN A 211 -7.94 19.88 -0.14
CA ASN A 211 -9.35 20.31 -0.12
C ASN A 211 -10.25 19.57 -1.13
N PHE A 212 -9.68 18.92 -2.15
CA PHE A 212 -10.44 18.09 -3.09
C PHE A 212 -10.47 16.61 -2.71
N VAL A 213 -9.76 16.19 -1.67
CA VAL A 213 -9.87 14.82 -1.16
C VAL A 213 -11.22 14.67 -0.46
N LYS A 214 -12.01 13.69 -0.90
CA LYS A 214 -13.34 13.39 -0.37
C LYS A 214 -13.20 12.99 1.11
N PRO A 215 -13.96 13.61 2.03
CA PRO A 215 -14.00 13.17 3.42
C PRO A 215 -14.34 11.67 3.52
N GLY A 216 -13.65 10.94 4.40
CA GLY A 216 -13.84 9.49 4.60
C GLY A 216 -13.18 8.59 3.54
N ALA A 217 -12.78 9.15 2.38
CA ALA A 217 -12.08 8.37 1.37
C ALA A 217 -10.64 8.03 1.74
N HIS A 218 -10.01 8.87 2.56
CA HIS A 218 -8.66 8.64 3.08
C HIS A 218 -8.65 8.83 4.60
N ARG A 219 -8.29 7.79 5.35
CA ARG A 219 -8.29 7.76 6.83
C ARG A 219 -7.60 8.97 7.48
N SER A 220 -6.43 9.32 6.98
CA SER A 220 -5.63 10.42 7.54
C SER A 220 -6.16 11.82 7.16
N VAL A 221 -7.14 11.93 6.26
CA VAL A 221 -7.68 13.22 5.77
C VAL A 221 -9.03 13.50 6.43
N HIS A 222 -9.17 14.68 7.05
CA HIS A 222 -10.35 15.07 7.80
C HIS A 222 -10.74 16.52 7.54
N SER A 223 -12.00 16.87 7.78
CA SER A 223 -12.45 18.26 7.75
C SER A 223 -11.91 19.01 8.98
N ALA A 224 -11.22 20.13 8.74
CA ALA A 224 -10.77 21.07 9.76
C ALA A 224 -11.79 22.21 10.02
N GLY A 225 -12.94 22.18 9.33
CA GLY A 225 -13.96 23.23 9.35
C GLY A 225 -13.79 24.23 8.19
N LYS A 226 -14.80 25.09 7.97
CA LYS A 226 -14.80 26.13 6.90
C LYS A 226 -14.44 25.61 5.49
N ASN A 227 -14.78 24.36 5.18
CA ASN A 227 -14.41 23.68 3.92
C ASN A 227 -12.90 23.44 3.73
N GLU A 228 -12.11 23.47 4.81
CA GLU A 228 -10.71 23.10 4.80
C GLU A 228 -10.55 21.62 5.18
N MET A 229 -9.65 20.94 4.49
CA MET A 229 -9.29 19.55 4.76
C MET A 229 -7.86 19.49 5.30
N ALA A 230 -7.60 18.67 6.31
CA ALA A 230 -6.28 18.57 6.93
C ALA A 230 -5.82 17.11 7.04
N TYR A 231 -4.52 16.93 7.20
CA TYR A 231 -3.90 15.63 7.39
C TYR A 231 -3.61 15.40 8.88
N LYS A 232 -4.05 14.26 9.44
CA LYS A 232 -3.95 13.94 10.87
C LYS A 232 -2.86 12.91 11.13
N ASP A 233 -1.96 13.25 12.06
CA ASP A 233 -0.98 12.31 12.60
C ASP A 233 -1.65 11.19 13.41
N GLY A 234 -0.98 10.04 13.55
CA GLY A 234 -1.44 8.96 14.40
C GLY A 234 -2.50 8.05 13.79
N HIS A 235 -2.72 8.14 12.47
CA HIS A 235 -3.72 7.35 11.73
C HIS A 235 -3.09 6.32 10.81
N THR A 236 -1.78 6.14 10.88
CA THR A 236 -1.09 5.12 10.07
C THR A 236 -1.19 3.75 10.74
N PHE A 237 -1.10 2.67 9.94
CA PHE A 237 -1.10 1.32 10.50
C PHE A 237 0.10 1.11 11.44
N GLU A 238 1.28 1.65 11.09
CA GLU A 238 2.47 1.63 11.95
C GLU A 238 2.28 2.33 13.30
N GLU A 239 1.73 3.55 13.33
CA GLU A 239 1.48 4.25 14.60
C GLU A 239 0.41 3.56 15.43
N TRP A 240 -0.66 3.09 14.78
CA TRP A 240 -1.70 2.33 15.45
C TRP A 240 -1.13 1.05 16.07
N LEU A 241 -0.26 0.34 15.36
CA LEU A 241 0.40 -0.87 15.81
C LEU A 241 1.26 -0.61 17.06
N VAL A 242 2.01 0.51 17.07
CA VAL A 242 2.81 0.91 18.24
C VAL A 242 1.92 1.27 19.43
N ARG A 243 0.85 2.05 19.22
CA ARG A 243 -0.04 2.55 20.28
C ARG A 243 -0.94 1.47 20.88
N SER A 244 -1.41 0.54 20.07
CA SER A 244 -2.28 -0.56 20.49
C SER A 244 -1.56 -1.61 21.33
N GLY A 245 -0.23 -1.70 21.20
CA GLY A 245 0.55 -2.79 21.78
C GLY A 245 0.30 -4.15 21.11
N ALA A 246 -0.31 -4.16 19.92
CA ALA A 246 -0.62 -5.39 19.21
C ALA A 246 0.67 -6.15 18.80
N PRO A 247 0.59 -7.49 18.62
CA PRO A 247 1.77 -8.31 18.37
C PRO A 247 2.53 -7.92 17.09
N ARG A 248 3.86 -7.97 17.20
CA ARG A 248 4.80 -7.60 16.14
C ARG A 248 5.86 -8.68 15.94
N ALA A 249 6.26 -8.88 14.69
CA ALA A 249 7.39 -9.70 14.31
C ALA A 249 8.72 -9.04 14.70
N SER A 250 9.81 -9.79 14.51
CA SER A 250 11.16 -9.34 14.87
C SER A 250 11.57 -8.00 14.24
N ALA A 251 11.24 -7.77 12.95
CA ALA A 251 11.50 -6.49 12.29
C ALA A 251 10.32 -5.50 12.37
N GLN A 252 9.47 -5.66 13.39
CA GLN A 252 8.37 -4.75 13.75
C GLN A 252 7.18 -4.74 12.80
N HIS A 253 7.07 -5.69 11.85
CA HIS A 253 5.85 -5.84 11.06
C HIS A 253 4.68 -6.39 11.92
N PRO A 254 3.43 -6.02 11.58
CA PRO A 254 2.26 -6.53 12.28
C PRO A 254 2.13 -8.05 12.12
N LEU A 255 1.78 -8.73 13.21
CA LEU A 255 1.39 -10.15 13.19
C LEU A 255 -0.11 -10.31 12.96
N SER A 256 -0.61 -11.55 12.88
CA SER A 256 -1.97 -11.84 12.41
C SER A 256 -3.06 -11.19 13.28
N GLU A 257 -2.84 -11.13 14.59
CA GLU A 257 -3.76 -10.42 15.49
C GLU A 257 -3.83 -8.92 15.17
N ALA A 258 -2.69 -8.28 14.96
CA ALA A 258 -2.62 -6.87 14.57
C ALA A 258 -3.31 -6.62 13.21
N HIS A 259 -3.08 -7.50 12.24
CA HIS A 259 -3.77 -7.46 10.94
C HIS A 259 -5.29 -7.62 11.07
N GLN A 260 -5.77 -8.50 11.96
CA GLN A 260 -7.19 -8.68 12.22
C GLN A 260 -7.81 -7.44 12.86
N GLN A 261 -7.16 -6.86 13.87
CA GLN A 261 -7.63 -5.66 14.54
C GLN A 261 -7.64 -4.46 13.58
N TRP A 262 -6.59 -4.29 12.77
CA TRP A 262 -6.55 -3.27 11.72
C TRP A 262 -7.69 -3.42 10.70
N ALA A 263 -7.98 -4.66 10.27
CA ALA A 263 -9.10 -4.92 9.37
C ALA A 263 -10.46 -4.54 9.98
N ARG A 264 -10.66 -4.78 11.29
CA ARG A 264 -11.89 -4.34 11.98
C ARG A 264 -12.01 -2.82 12.04
N LEU A 265 -10.89 -2.14 12.26
CA LEU A 265 -10.84 -0.68 12.26
C LEU A 265 -11.20 -0.12 10.89
N LEU A 266 -10.57 -0.63 9.81
CA LEU A 266 -10.91 -0.26 8.43
C LEU A 266 -12.38 -0.55 8.10
N HIS A 267 -12.90 -1.69 8.56
CA HIS A 267 -14.31 -2.03 8.37
C HIS A 267 -15.27 -1.04 9.04
N SER A 268 -14.97 -0.58 10.25
CA SER A 268 -15.75 0.48 10.93
C SER A 268 -15.77 1.76 10.10
N GLU A 269 -14.62 2.15 9.55
CA GLU A 269 -14.49 3.38 8.76
C GLU A 269 -15.23 3.30 7.43
N LEU A 270 -15.24 2.13 6.79
CA LEU A 270 -16.01 1.89 5.58
C LEU A 270 -17.52 2.06 5.84
N LEU A 271 -18.02 1.56 6.98
CA LEU A 271 -19.42 1.76 7.40
C LEU A 271 -19.72 3.24 7.70
N GLU A 272 -18.86 3.89 8.50
CA GLU A 272 -19.03 5.29 8.89
C GLU A 272 -18.96 6.26 7.70
N SER A 273 -18.21 5.91 6.66
CA SER A 273 -18.06 6.71 5.45
C SER A 273 -19.08 6.40 4.35
N GLU A 274 -20.05 5.52 4.63
CA GLU A 274 -21.06 5.04 3.68
C GLU A 274 -20.45 4.49 2.38
N ILE A 275 -19.27 3.86 2.50
CA ILE A 275 -18.60 3.19 1.37
C ILE A 275 -19.21 1.80 1.17
N ILE A 276 -19.69 1.15 2.25
CA ILE A 276 -20.33 -0.16 2.22
C ILE A 276 -21.67 -0.14 2.94
#